data_AF-A0A9E3CCU9-F1
#
_entry.id   AF-A0A9E3CCU9-F1
#
_cell.length_a   1.000
_cell.length_b   1.000
_cell.length_c   1.000
_cell.angle_alpha   90.00
_cell.angle_beta   90.00
_cell.angle_gamma   90.00
#
_symmetry.space_group_name_H-M   'P 1'
#
loop_
_entity.id
_entity.type
_entity.pdbx_description
1 polymer ?
#
loop_
_entity_poly.entity_id
_entity_poly.type
_entity_poly.pdbx_seq_one_letter_code
_entity_poly.pdbx_strand_id
1 'polypeptide(L)'
;MALTDHPTDLTGLWHALWQTTAEGRPNINTEVVRLQQRGPELWLENTGRSPENPIGGYLWRGEGVLYNGQYLIGSYAAAEQSVIAKGSLYFVLNPGGDYLVGKWVGCNLDSTFTWGFGVFAKDKERGMAKLRLLLGRQDGSVPPVLVEKAR
;
A
#
# COMPACT_ATOMS: atom_id res chain seq x y z
N MET A 1 -33.95 3.85 -0.19
CA MET A 1 -33.25 4.21 -1.43
C MET A 1 -31.92 3.49 -1.38
N ALA A 2 -31.79 2.37 -2.09
CA ALA A 2 -30.52 1.63 -2.11
C ALA A 2 -29.59 2.34 -3.10
N LEU A 3 -28.53 2.95 -2.60
CA LEU A 3 -27.39 3.29 -3.44
C LEU A 3 -26.83 1.95 -3.91
N THR A 4 -27.00 1.64 -5.19
CA THR A 4 -26.26 0.56 -5.84
C THR A 4 -24.81 1.03 -5.97
N ASP A 5 -24.10 1.01 -4.85
CA ASP A 5 -22.66 1.19 -4.79
C ASP A 5 -22.08 -0.13 -5.32
N HIS A 6 -21.83 -0.18 -6.63
CA HIS A 6 -21.02 -1.26 -7.17
C HIS A 6 -19.63 -1.07 -6.57
N PRO A 7 -19.15 -1.97 -5.71
CA PRO A 7 -17.82 -1.83 -5.15
C PRO A 7 -16.85 -1.69 -6.31
N THR A 8 -16.03 -0.65 -6.31
CA THR A 8 -14.94 -0.52 -7.28
C THR A 8 -14.18 -1.83 -7.31
N ASP A 9 -14.15 -2.50 -8.47
CA ASP A 9 -13.38 -3.73 -8.64
C ASP A 9 -11.89 -3.39 -8.64
N LEU A 10 -11.20 -3.83 -7.60
CA LEU A 10 -9.77 -3.64 -7.42
C LEU A 10 -8.95 -4.81 -7.98
N THR A 11 -9.59 -5.84 -8.53
CA THR A 11 -8.91 -6.99 -9.11
C THR A 11 -8.00 -6.57 -10.26
N GLY A 12 -6.76 -7.04 -10.28
CA GLY A 12 -5.81 -6.76 -11.36
C GLY A 12 -4.38 -6.59 -10.88
N LEU A 13 -3.55 -6.04 -11.76
CA LEU A 13 -2.17 -5.67 -11.44
C LEU A 13 -2.12 -4.22 -11.00
N TRP A 14 -1.38 -3.99 -9.93
CA TRP A 14 -1.13 -2.68 -9.33
C TRP A 14 0.37 -2.51 -9.09
N HIS A 15 0.80 -1.27 -8.99
CA HIS A 15 2.11 -0.91 -8.49
C HIS A 15 1.99 -0.55 -7.02
N ALA A 16 2.68 -1.29 -6.16
CA ALA A 16 2.88 -0.91 -4.78
C ALA A 16 4.20 -0.14 -4.64
N LEU A 17 4.15 1.00 -3.96
CA LEU A 17 5.29 1.86 -3.69
C LEU A 17 5.39 2.07 -2.20
N TRP A 18 6.58 1.86 -1.64
CA TRP A 18 6.78 1.86 -0.20
C TRP A 18 7.90 2.82 0.19
N GLN A 19 7.60 3.76 1.08
CA GLN A 19 8.65 4.42 1.86
C GLN A 19 9.16 3.41 2.88
N THR A 20 10.46 3.14 2.87
CA THR A 20 11.12 2.24 3.82
C THR A 20 12.56 2.70 4.07
N THR A 21 13.33 1.85 4.74
CA THR A 21 14.76 1.98 4.90
C THR A 21 15.45 0.67 4.54
N ALA A 22 16.71 0.76 4.12
CA ALA A 22 17.61 -0.37 4.03
C ALA A 22 19.01 0.09 4.43
N GLU A 23 19.66 -0.66 5.31
CA GLU A 23 20.99 -0.33 5.85
C GLU A 23 21.04 1.07 6.46
N GLY A 24 19.95 1.47 7.13
CA GLY A 24 19.80 2.78 7.77
C GLY A 24 19.58 3.96 6.83
N ARG A 25 19.38 3.71 5.52
CA ARG A 25 19.13 4.77 4.51
C ARG A 25 17.69 4.75 4.02
N PRO A 26 17.05 5.92 3.82
CA PRO A 26 15.74 5.98 3.18
C PRO A 26 15.75 5.32 1.80
N ASN A 27 14.73 4.51 1.52
CA ASN A 27 14.53 3.85 0.24
C ASN A 27 13.05 3.92 -0.19
N ILE A 28 12.81 3.91 -1.50
CA ILE A 28 11.50 3.72 -2.09
C ILE A 28 11.50 2.42 -2.87
N ASN A 29 10.81 1.41 -2.35
CA ASN A 29 10.62 0.15 -3.07
C ASN A 29 9.45 0.30 -4.05
N THR A 30 9.60 -0.22 -5.26
CA THR A 30 8.46 -0.42 -6.18
C THR A 30 8.28 -1.89 -6.51
N GLU A 31 7.04 -2.37 -6.43
CA GLU A 31 6.68 -3.76 -6.67
C GLU A 31 5.41 -3.83 -7.52
N VAL A 32 5.32 -4.82 -8.40
CA VAL A 32 4.05 -5.16 -9.04
C VAL A 32 3.31 -6.12 -8.12
N VAL A 33 2.04 -5.83 -7.82
CA VAL A 33 1.20 -6.59 -6.90
C VAL A 33 -0.08 -6.98 -7.62
N ARG A 34 -0.41 -8.27 -7.53
CA ARG A 34 -1.71 -8.79 -7.96
C ARG A 34 -2.70 -8.63 -6.81
N LEU A 35 -3.81 -7.95 -7.09
CA LEU A 35 -4.97 -7.87 -6.23
C LEU A 35 -6.04 -8.82 -6.76
N GLN A 36 -6.68 -9.56 -5.85
CA GLN A 36 -7.87 -10.35 -6.10
C GLN A 36 -8.93 -9.92 -5.10
N GLN A 37 -10.13 -9.58 -5.57
CA GLN A 37 -11.23 -9.14 -4.71
C GLN A 37 -12.41 -10.12 -4.76
N ARG A 38 -12.98 -10.43 -3.59
CA ARG A 38 -14.24 -11.17 -3.45
C ARG A 38 -15.13 -10.44 -2.44
N GLY A 39 -16.11 -9.70 -2.95
CA GLY A 39 -16.91 -8.82 -2.11
C GLY A 39 -16.02 -7.76 -1.44
N PRO A 40 -16.00 -7.66 -0.10
CA PRO A 40 -15.12 -6.73 0.60
C PRO A 40 -13.72 -7.30 0.86
N GLU A 41 -13.49 -8.60 0.66
CA GLU A 41 -12.20 -9.25 0.94
C GLU A 41 -11.22 -9.04 -0.22
N LEU A 42 -9.95 -8.77 0.12
CA LEU A 42 -8.86 -8.65 -0.83
C LEU A 42 -7.69 -9.56 -0.46
N TRP A 43 -7.09 -10.18 -1.47
CA TRP A 43 -5.80 -10.84 -1.40
C TRP A 43 -4.79 -10.09 -2.25
N LEU A 44 -3.58 -9.93 -1.71
CA LEU A 44 -2.48 -9.19 -2.32
C LEU A 44 -1.27 -10.12 -2.42
N GLU A 45 -0.62 -10.14 -3.58
CA GLU A 45 0.62 -10.90 -3.78
C GLU A 45 1.56 -10.09 -4.67
N ASN A 46 2.76 -9.76 -4.18
CA ASN A 46 3.76 -9.16 -5.06
C ASN A 46 4.31 -10.21 -6.02
N THR A 47 4.53 -9.81 -7.27
CA THR A 47 4.96 -10.73 -8.34
C THR A 47 6.48 -10.82 -8.48
N GLY A 48 7.21 -10.07 -7.66
CA GLY A 48 8.66 -9.98 -7.71
C GLY A 48 9.20 -9.07 -6.63
N ARG A 49 10.48 -9.27 -6.28
CA ARG A 49 11.22 -8.41 -5.36
C ARG A 49 11.45 -7.04 -6.00
N SER A 50 11.45 -5.99 -5.18
CA SER A 50 11.78 -4.64 -5.64
C SER A 50 13.24 -4.57 -6.13
N PRO A 51 13.49 -4.15 -7.39
CA PRO A 51 14.85 -4.00 -7.92
C PRO A 51 15.61 -2.84 -7.25
N GLU A 52 14.91 -1.86 -6.68
CA GLU A 52 15.48 -0.73 -5.95
C GLU A 52 16.01 -1.12 -4.55
N ASN A 53 15.70 -2.33 -4.08
CA ASN A 53 16.08 -2.81 -2.75
C ASN A 53 16.54 -4.27 -2.78
N PRO A 54 17.71 -4.58 -3.37
CA PRO A 54 18.16 -5.96 -3.52
C PRO A 54 18.47 -6.66 -2.20
N ILE A 55 18.72 -5.92 -1.11
CA ILE A 55 19.06 -6.45 0.20
C ILE A 55 17.80 -6.63 1.07
N GLY A 56 16.91 -5.63 1.07
CA GLY A 56 15.71 -5.61 1.92
C GLY A 56 14.41 -5.99 1.21
N GLY A 57 14.43 -6.22 -0.11
CA GLY A 57 13.27 -6.64 -0.90
C GLY A 57 13.01 -8.14 -0.81
N TYR A 58 11.74 -8.54 -0.67
CA TYR A 58 11.31 -9.92 -0.50
C TYR A 58 9.93 -10.15 -1.13
N LEU A 59 9.58 -11.40 -1.40
CA LEU A 59 8.21 -11.76 -1.76
C LEU A 59 7.32 -11.74 -0.52
N TRP A 60 6.10 -11.21 -0.65
CA TRP A 60 5.13 -11.09 0.42
C TRP A 60 3.71 -11.32 -0.11
N ARG A 61 2.85 -11.73 0.82
CA ARG A 61 1.42 -11.86 0.63
C ARG A 61 0.69 -11.05 1.68
N GLY A 62 -0.46 -10.52 1.32
CA GLY A 62 -1.31 -9.79 2.22
C GLY A 62 -2.77 -10.15 2.01
N GLU A 63 -3.55 -9.79 3.01
CA GLU A 63 -5.00 -9.93 3.01
C GLU A 63 -5.62 -8.73 3.72
N GLY A 64 -6.83 -8.37 3.34
CA GLY A 64 -7.52 -7.26 3.96
C GLY A 64 -8.98 -7.16 3.57
N VAL A 65 -9.64 -6.17 4.16
CA VAL A 65 -11.06 -5.87 3.96
C VAL A 65 -11.20 -4.42 3.52
N LEU A 66 -11.97 -4.18 2.46
CA LEU A 66 -12.36 -2.87 1.98
C LEU A 66 -13.67 -2.44 2.66
N TYR A 67 -13.56 -1.56 3.64
CA TYR A 67 -14.70 -0.98 4.35
C TYR A 67 -15.27 0.22 3.58
N ASN A 68 -16.60 0.24 3.45
CA ASN A 68 -17.37 1.32 2.80
C ASN A 68 -16.86 1.66 1.39
N GLY A 69 -16.33 0.66 0.67
CA GLY A 69 -15.76 0.87 -0.66
C GLY A 69 -14.50 1.75 -0.70
N GLN A 70 -13.93 2.13 0.46
CA GLN A 70 -12.91 3.18 0.52
C GLN A 70 -11.70 2.84 1.39
N TYR A 71 -11.88 2.17 2.53
CA TYR A 71 -10.81 1.96 3.51
C TYR A 71 -10.33 0.52 3.47
N LEU A 72 -9.15 0.29 2.90
CA LEU A 72 -8.48 -1.00 2.95
C LEU A 72 -7.73 -1.13 4.26
N ILE A 73 -8.14 -2.08 5.09
CA ILE A 73 -7.47 -2.44 6.34
C ILE A 73 -7.05 -3.89 6.23
N GLY A 74 -5.79 -4.20 6.49
CA GLY A 74 -5.27 -5.55 6.27
C GLY A 74 -3.94 -5.82 6.94
N SER A 75 -3.34 -6.94 6.57
CA SER A 75 -2.03 -7.36 7.01
C SER A 75 -1.20 -7.88 5.84
N TYR A 76 0.10 -7.97 6.05
CA TYR A 76 1.02 -8.64 5.14
C TYR A 76 2.04 -9.46 5.91
N ALA A 77 2.57 -10.49 5.26
CA ALA A 77 3.68 -11.29 5.73
C ALA A 77 4.57 -11.71 4.55
N ALA A 78 5.86 -11.85 4.82
CA ALA A 78 6.79 -12.42 3.87
C ALA A 78 6.37 -13.84 3.48
N ALA A 79 6.51 -14.15 2.19
CA ALA A 79 6.24 -15.46 1.61
C ALA A 79 7.51 -16.33 1.54
N GLU A 80 8.65 -15.79 1.96
CA GLU A 80 9.95 -16.45 1.95
C GLU A 80 10.32 -16.92 3.35
N GLN A 81 10.72 -18.18 3.51
CA GLN A 81 10.97 -18.80 4.82
C GLN A 81 12.07 -18.11 5.64
N SER A 82 13.03 -17.47 4.98
CA SER A 82 14.15 -16.77 5.62
C SER A 82 13.82 -15.34 6.05
N VAL A 83 12.62 -14.83 5.73
CA VAL A 83 12.24 -13.44 5.99
C VAL A 83 11.08 -13.42 6.98
N ILE A 84 11.29 -12.75 8.12
CA ILE A 84 10.28 -12.66 9.19
C ILE A 84 9.38 -11.42 9.09
N ALA A 85 9.51 -10.68 7.99
CA ALA A 85 8.83 -9.41 7.79
C ALA A 85 7.31 -9.61 7.75
N LYS A 86 6.60 -8.82 8.55
CA LYS A 86 5.14 -8.82 8.64
C LYS A 86 4.64 -7.51 9.22
N GLY A 87 3.39 -7.18 8.95
CA GLY A 87 2.82 -5.93 9.40
C GLY A 87 1.34 -5.76 9.07
N SER A 88 0.85 -4.56 9.34
CA SER A 88 -0.51 -4.10 9.07
C SER A 88 -0.52 -3.02 7.99
N LEU A 89 -1.63 -2.94 7.27
CA LEU A 89 -1.89 -2.00 6.19
C LEU A 89 -3.12 -1.17 6.54
N TYR A 90 -3.03 0.16 6.36
CA TYR A 90 -4.18 1.06 6.39
C TYR A 90 -4.11 2.00 5.20
N PHE A 91 -5.06 1.89 4.28
CA PHE A 91 -5.06 2.57 2.99
C PHE A 91 -6.43 3.15 2.66
N VAL A 92 -6.43 4.31 2.01
CA VAL A 92 -7.62 5.01 1.56
C VAL A 92 -7.62 5.03 0.03
N LEU A 93 -8.64 4.41 -0.57
CA LEU A 93 -8.91 4.46 -1.99
C LEU A 93 -9.38 5.87 -2.37
N ASN A 94 -8.83 6.40 -3.46
CA ASN A 94 -9.31 7.66 -4.00
C ASN A 94 -10.69 7.49 -4.65
N PRO A 95 -11.48 8.57 -4.79
CA PRO A 95 -12.81 8.50 -5.41
C PRO A 95 -12.84 7.90 -6.82
N GLY A 96 -11.75 8.05 -7.59
CA GLY A 96 -11.63 7.51 -8.94
C GLY A 96 -11.25 6.03 -9.01
N GLY A 97 -10.96 5.37 -7.89
CA GLY A 97 -10.69 3.93 -7.85
C GLY A 97 -9.38 3.48 -8.51
N ASP A 98 -8.42 4.38 -8.67
CA ASP A 98 -7.20 4.15 -9.45
C ASP A 98 -5.89 4.25 -8.64
N TYR A 99 -5.97 4.73 -7.39
CA TYR A 99 -4.89 4.64 -6.41
C TYR A 99 -5.40 4.58 -4.97
N LEU A 100 -4.62 3.91 -4.11
CA LEU A 100 -4.77 3.95 -2.65
C LEU A 100 -3.54 4.62 -2.04
N VAL A 101 -3.74 5.46 -1.03
CA VAL A 101 -2.64 6.04 -0.23
C VAL A 101 -2.80 5.65 1.23
N GLY A 102 -1.70 5.39 1.92
CA GLY A 102 -1.79 4.85 3.26
C GLY A 102 -0.47 4.73 3.99
N LYS A 103 -0.51 3.93 5.05
CA LYS A 103 0.67 3.53 5.81
C LYS A 103 0.71 2.03 5.98
N TRP A 104 1.93 1.53 6.04
CA TRP A 104 2.24 0.22 6.59
C TRP A 104 2.90 0.39 7.96
N VAL A 105 2.66 -0.55 8.86
CA VAL A 105 3.31 -0.62 10.18
C VAL A 105 3.75 -2.06 10.38
N GLY A 106 5.00 -2.30 10.73
CA GLY A 106 5.53 -3.65 10.85
C GLY A 106 7.02 -3.67 11.13
N CYS A 107 7.71 -4.66 10.59
CA CYS A 107 9.17 -4.75 10.62
C CYS A 107 9.77 -4.70 9.21
N ASN A 108 11.03 -4.29 9.13
CA ASN A 108 11.86 -4.33 7.93
C ASN A 108 13.27 -4.81 8.29
N LEU A 109 14.22 -4.70 7.35
CA LEU A 109 15.61 -5.09 7.56
C LEU A 109 16.26 -4.36 8.75
N ASP A 110 15.95 -3.08 8.92
CA ASP A 110 16.63 -2.20 9.88
C ASP A 110 15.97 -2.18 11.26
N SER A 111 14.69 -2.55 11.37
CA SER A 111 13.94 -2.43 12.62
C SER A 111 12.85 -3.49 12.78
N THR A 112 12.71 -3.97 14.01
CA THR A 112 11.62 -4.86 14.45
C THR A 112 10.28 -4.15 14.60
N PHE A 113 10.28 -2.81 14.68
CA PHE A 113 9.08 -2.00 14.72
C PHE A 113 9.30 -0.65 14.02
N THR A 114 8.58 -0.43 12.93
CA THR A 114 8.68 0.77 12.10
C THR A 114 7.40 0.95 11.29
N TRP A 115 7.35 2.02 10.51
CA TRP A 115 6.25 2.35 9.63
C TRP A 115 6.73 3.20 8.46
N GLY A 116 5.91 3.28 7.42
CA GLY A 116 6.17 4.17 6.29
C GLY A 116 4.90 4.46 5.50
N PHE A 117 4.95 5.47 4.64
CA PHE A 117 3.91 5.68 3.65
C PHE A 117 3.94 4.59 2.58
N GLY A 118 2.76 4.26 2.06
CA GLY A 118 2.61 3.39 0.90
C GLY A 118 1.62 3.96 -0.08
N VAL A 119 1.75 3.55 -1.35
CA VAL A 119 0.79 3.81 -2.41
C VAL A 119 0.58 2.55 -3.23
N PHE A 120 -0.67 2.18 -3.47
CA PHE A 120 -1.02 1.26 -4.55
C PHE A 120 -1.58 2.08 -5.71
N ALA A 121 -1.13 1.89 -6.95
CA ALA A 121 -1.67 2.59 -8.11
C ALA A 121 -1.71 1.71 -9.36
N LYS A 122 -2.70 1.91 -10.24
CA LYS A 122 -2.73 1.24 -11.55
C LYS A 122 -1.61 1.71 -12.49
N ASP A 123 -1.10 2.92 -12.26
CA ASP A 123 -0.02 3.57 -12.99
C ASP A 123 1.13 3.92 -12.04
N LYS A 124 2.37 3.51 -12.37
CA LYS A 124 3.54 3.65 -11.48
C LYS A 124 3.89 5.11 -11.28
N GLU A 125 3.91 5.90 -12.34
CA GLU A 125 4.32 7.31 -12.35
C GLU A 125 3.39 8.14 -11.47
N ARG A 126 2.08 7.92 -11.58
CA ARG A 126 1.07 8.52 -10.72
C ARG A 126 1.23 8.09 -9.27
N GLY A 127 1.49 6.81 -9.02
CA GLY A 127 1.77 6.30 -7.68
C GLY A 127 2.97 7.00 -7.04
N MET A 128 4.05 7.17 -7.81
CA MET A 128 5.27 7.86 -7.38
C MET A 128 5.01 9.34 -7.07
N ALA A 129 4.22 10.03 -7.90
CA ALA A 129 3.82 11.41 -7.64
C ALA A 129 3.06 11.53 -6.30
N LYS A 130 2.15 10.60 -6.00
CA LYS A 130 1.41 10.58 -4.73
C LYS A 130 2.30 10.30 -3.53
N LEU A 131 3.22 9.33 -3.65
CA LEU A 131 4.15 9.03 -2.56
C LEU A 131 5.04 10.24 -2.25
N ARG A 132 5.58 10.92 -3.27
CA ARG A 132 6.38 12.15 -3.07
C ARG A 132 5.59 13.26 -2.37
N LEU A 133 4.31 13.42 -2.70
CA LEU A 133 3.43 14.38 -2.00
C LEU A 133 3.24 14.03 -0.52
N LEU A 134 3.18 12.74 -0.17
CA LEU A 134 3.10 12.30 1.22
C LEU A 134 4.42 12.56 1.96
N LEU A 135 5.55 12.27 1.32
CA LEU A 135 6.89 12.48 1.88
C LEU A 135 7.17 13.97 2.13
N GLY A 136 6.78 14.86 1.21
CA GLY A 136 6.92 16.31 1.39
C GLY A 136 6.01 16.91 2.48
N ARG A 137 5.13 16.11 3.11
CA ARG A 137 4.24 16.53 4.21
C ARG A 137 4.69 16.00 5.58
N GLN A 138 5.81 15.27 5.65
CA GLN A 138 6.31 14.61 6.89
C GLN A 138 6.71 15.56 8.01
N ASP A 139 6.69 16.87 7.80
CA ASP A 139 7.06 17.92 8.76
C ASP A 139 6.08 18.06 9.97
N GLY A 140 5.36 17.00 10.34
CA GLY A 140 4.47 16.97 11.51
C GLY A 140 3.02 17.39 11.25
N SER A 141 2.63 17.65 10.00
CA SER A 141 1.24 17.93 9.66
C SER A 141 0.43 16.64 9.53
N VAL A 142 -0.68 16.55 10.30
CA VAL A 142 -1.77 15.62 9.97
C VAL A 142 -2.17 15.91 8.51
N PRO A 143 -2.21 14.92 7.60
CA PRO A 143 -2.60 15.20 6.22
C PRO A 143 -3.98 15.85 6.23
N PRO A 144 -4.19 16.98 5.52
CA PRO A 144 -5.51 17.56 5.41
C PRO A 144 -6.44 16.48 4.86
N VAL A 145 -7.57 16.32 5.53
CA VAL A 145 -8.63 15.36 5.22
C VAL A 145 -8.79 15.26 3.69
N LEU A 146 -8.57 14.07 3.12
CA LEU A 146 -8.91 13.76 1.73
C LEU A 146 -10.45 13.68 1.60
N VAL A 147 -11.14 14.77 1.88
CA VAL A 147 -12.53 14.97 1.50
C VAL A 147 -12.49 15.95 0.35
N GLU A 148 -12.29 15.41 -0.85
CA GLU A 148 -12.98 16.02 -1.99
C GLU A 148 -14.46 15.87 -1.66
N LYS A 149 -15.14 16.98 -1.36
CA LYS A 149 -16.58 16.99 -1.20
C LYS A 149 -17.18 16.37 -2.45
N ALA A 150 -17.74 15.17 -2.32
CA ALA A 150 -18.68 14.66 -3.30
C ALA A 150 -19.78 15.73 -3.45
N ARG A 151 -19.90 16.26 -4.67
CA ARG A 151 -21.08 17.03 -5.08
C ARG A 151 -22.16 16.07 -5.50
#